data_AF-A0A6G9XQZ3-F1
#
_entry.id   AF-A0A6G9XQZ3-F1
#
_cell.length_a   1.000
_cell.length_b   1.000
_cell.length_c   1.000
_cell.angle_alpha   90.00
_cell.angle_beta   90.00
_cell.angle_gamma   90.00
#
_symmetry.space_group_name_H-M   'P 1'
#
loop_
_entity.id
_entity.type
_entity.pdbx_description
1 polymer ?
#
loop_
_entity_poly.entity_id
_entity_poly.type
_entity_poly.pdbx_seq_one_letter_code
_entity_poly.pdbx_strand_id
1 'polypeptide(L)'
;MNSAPEIDDRTRYEQLIGFLTEEERDGVAAVGDKLIEAAGGVDRLAGYKVMVAYGGGKDSTYVVAFVRAVQLRLRLAHGSTFLMRVANMRHAGVVGAVMENIDRVYSALGLLDDERAELLTVDHTEIRRFRVDLPLPDKLVAINRLDVLMNGHRSAGDGRPTFCNSCNLAVADFYGRAAWWQGGVDAIMTGDSRREQALYAAWILRLAKGIGIDVRRKGMTFQDLLQALRGVGDAYFHELFGADVGEPAEREVAVGDRSVQPTFVSIYDLVSYRVHDHWDLIVDFLGFRFDDLAFSFTESDCANPTLMAHLRGLRAQYVEGRTYQAGITEYLEFAETMMRKKEMPDQLIELALARYDSPQQIARRREVAAAFAEKAFGLGEDALIALVFSPFTNAGARLAEYIERCHPERVGDVPALHAVLSGESGEDRAVAWLTEVSGLTLTHLRTLYRSALVDFAAGDTVMAKVRAGDPHKSQVHTVDPKSGLPTLELISGR
;
A
#
# COMPACT_ATOMS: atom_id res chain seq x y z
N MET A 1 -28.90 -7.36 30.41
CA MET A 1 -27.55 -7.79 29.98
C MET A 1 -27.74 -9.05 29.16
N ASN A 2 -27.82 -8.91 27.84
CA ASN A 2 -27.85 -10.04 26.92
C ASN A 2 -26.40 -10.42 26.61
N SER A 3 -25.93 -11.52 27.18
CA SER A 3 -24.73 -12.20 26.70
C SER A 3 -25.02 -12.72 25.29
N ALA A 4 -24.24 -12.27 24.31
CA ALA A 4 -24.25 -12.87 22.98
C ALA A 4 -23.94 -14.37 23.10
N PRO A 5 -24.53 -15.25 22.26
CA PRO A 5 -24.25 -16.67 22.33
C PRO A 5 -22.79 -16.92 21.93
N GLU A 6 -21.99 -17.45 22.86
CA GLU A 6 -20.72 -18.11 22.54
C GLU A 6 -21.03 -19.21 21.51
N ILE A 7 -20.77 -18.95 20.24
CA ILE A 7 -20.75 -20.02 19.24
C ILE A 7 -19.56 -20.92 19.62
N ASP A 8 -19.88 -22.17 19.95
CA ASP A 8 -18.93 -23.25 20.25
C ASP A 8 -17.90 -23.39 19.12
N ASP A 9 -16.63 -23.64 19.47
CA ASP A 9 -15.51 -23.82 18.52
C ASP A 9 -15.86 -24.83 17.43
N ARG A 10 -16.63 -25.87 17.78
CA ARG A 10 -17.12 -26.89 16.84
C ARG A 10 -18.03 -26.30 15.77
N THR A 11 -19.07 -25.57 16.17
CA THR A 11 -20.03 -24.97 15.22
C THR A 11 -19.31 -24.01 14.28
N ARG A 12 -18.41 -23.17 14.82
CA ARG A 12 -17.65 -22.22 14.00
C ARG A 12 -16.71 -22.93 13.03
N TYR A 13 -16.03 -23.98 13.49
CA TYR A 13 -15.17 -24.79 12.64
C TYR A 13 -15.98 -25.45 11.51
N GLU A 14 -17.08 -26.12 11.83
CA GLU A 14 -17.96 -26.81 10.86
C GLU A 14 -18.51 -25.84 9.80
N GLN A 15 -18.91 -24.63 10.20
CA GLN A 15 -19.32 -23.58 9.28
C GLN A 15 -18.18 -23.17 8.35
N LEU A 16 -17.03 -22.80 8.91
CA LEU A 16 -15.89 -22.30 8.15
C LEU A 16 -15.34 -23.34 7.17
N ILE A 17 -15.13 -24.60 7.60
CA ILE A 17 -14.63 -25.65 6.70
C ILE A 17 -15.64 -26.03 5.62
N GLY A 18 -16.93 -25.77 5.85
CA GLY A 18 -17.99 -26.00 4.86
C GLY A 18 -17.77 -25.24 3.56
N PHE A 19 -17.11 -24.08 3.64
CA PHE A 19 -16.74 -23.23 2.49
C PHE A 19 -15.36 -23.56 1.89
N LEU A 20 -14.61 -24.50 2.49
CA LEU A 20 -13.32 -24.95 1.97
C LEU A 20 -13.51 -26.23 1.14
N THR A 21 -12.77 -26.32 0.04
CA THR A 21 -12.62 -27.53 -0.78
C THR A 21 -11.92 -28.66 0.00
N GLU A 22 -11.95 -29.88 -0.54
CA GLU A 22 -11.27 -31.03 0.08
C GLU A 22 -9.77 -30.81 0.20
N GLU A 23 -9.12 -30.31 -0.86
CA GLU A 23 -7.68 -29.97 -0.86
C GLU A 23 -7.34 -28.95 0.23
N GLU A 24 -8.19 -27.95 0.43
CA GLU A 24 -7.98 -26.95 1.47
C GLU A 24 -8.15 -27.48 2.88
N ARG A 25 -9.10 -28.40 3.09
CA ARG A 25 -9.29 -29.07 4.39
C ARG A 25 -8.07 -29.93 4.74
N ASP A 26 -7.51 -30.63 3.76
CA ASP A 26 -6.25 -31.35 3.91
C ASP A 26 -5.09 -30.39 4.19
N GLY A 27 -5.06 -29.24 3.52
CA GLY A 27 -4.14 -28.15 3.81
C GLY A 27 -4.24 -27.65 5.24
N VAL A 28 -5.45 -27.44 5.76
CA VAL A 28 -5.69 -27.03 7.16
C VAL A 28 -5.12 -28.06 8.12
N ALA A 29 -5.26 -29.35 7.83
CA ALA A 29 -4.67 -30.41 8.63
C ALA A 29 -3.14 -30.38 8.58
N ALA A 30 -2.56 -30.34 7.38
CA ALA A 30 -1.12 -30.36 7.16
C ALA A 30 -0.40 -29.14 7.75
N VAL A 31 -1.00 -27.94 7.67
CA VAL A 31 -0.47 -26.74 8.33
C VAL A 31 -0.53 -26.89 9.85
N GLY A 32 -1.60 -27.45 10.39
CA GLY A 32 -1.71 -27.75 11.82
C GLY A 32 -0.57 -28.67 12.31
N ASP A 33 -0.29 -29.74 11.57
CA ASP A 33 0.77 -30.69 11.93
C ASP A 33 2.16 -30.05 11.87
N LYS A 34 2.43 -29.20 10.87
CA LYS A 34 3.67 -28.40 10.79
C LYS A 34 3.82 -27.44 11.97
N LEU A 35 2.73 -26.82 12.43
CA LEU A 35 2.78 -25.93 13.60
C LEU A 35 3.03 -26.71 14.89
N ILE A 36 2.47 -27.92 15.04
CA ILE A 36 2.80 -28.81 16.16
C ILE A 36 4.29 -29.13 16.17
N GLU A 37 4.85 -29.50 15.00
CA GLU A 37 6.27 -29.79 14.87
C GLU A 37 7.14 -28.56 15.21
N ALA A 38 6.80 -27.39 14.68
CA ALA A 38 7.53 -26.15 14.89
C ALA A 38 7.48 -25.66 16.35
N ALA A 39 6.33 -25.80 17.02
CA ALA A 39 6.20 -25.57 18.46
C ALA A 39 6.96 -26.63 19.29
N GLY A 40 7.33 -27.74 18.65
CA GLY A 40 8.03 -28.86 19.26
C GLY A 40 7.13 -29.68 20.19
N GLY A 41 5.89 -29.91 19.76
CA GLY A 41 4.89 -30.75 20.40
C GLY A 41 3.59 -30.02 20.77
N VAL A 42 2.51 -30.79 20.90
CA VAL A 42 1.16 -30.29 21.26
C VAL A 42 1.17 -29.54 22.59
N ASP A 43 1.95 -30.00 23.57
CA ASP A 43 2.04 -29.40 24.91
C ASP A 43 2.61 -27.97 24.88
N ARG A 44 3.36 -27.61 23.84
CA ARG A 44 3.94 -26.28 23.66
C ARG A 44 3.12 -25.33 22.79
N LEU A 45 2.06 -25.83 22.15
CA LEU A 45 1.21 -25.01 21.26
C LEU A 45 0.63 -23.79 21.97
N ALA A 46 0.18 -23.92 23.22
CA ALA A 46 -0.46 -22.82 23.95
C ALA A 46 0.44 -21.59 24.14
N GLY A 47 1.77 -21.79 24.13
CA GLY A 47 2.76 -20.72 24.19
C GLY A 47 3.26 -20.25 22.82
N TYR A 48 2.91 -20.95 21.74
CA TYR A 48 3.35 -20.64 20.39
C TYR A 48 2.46 -19.54 19.80
N LYS A 49 3.05 -18.49 19.24
CA LYS A 49 2.33 -17.35 18.67
C LYS A 49 2.55 -17.25 17.16
N VAL A 50 1.43 -17.26 16.42
CA VAL A 50 1.39 -17.17 14.96
C VAL A 50 0.82 -15.81 14.56
N MET A 51 1.55 -15.05 13.76
CA MET A 51 1.09 -13.78 13.20
C MET A 51 0.56 -13.95 11.78
N VAL A 52 -0.54 -13.25 11.48
CA VAL A 52 -1.06 -13.01 10.12
C VAL A 52 -1.09 -11.51 9.89
N ALA A 53 -0.47 -11.03 8.82
CA ALA A 53 -0.71 -9.67 8.35
C ALA A 53 -2.09 -9.64 7.67
N TYR A 54 -2.90 -8.60 7.91
CA TYR A 54 -4.21 -8.50 7.32
C TYR A 54 -4.50 -7.10 6.79
N GLY A 55 -4.40 -6.95 5.47
CA GLY A 55 -4.63 -5.67 4.78
C GLY A 55 -6.10 -5.38 4.43
N GLY A 56 -7.02 -6.32 4.67
CA GLY A 56 -8.43 -6.15 4.29
C GLY A 56 -8.71 -6.39 2.80
N GLY A 57 -7.77 -6.95 2.04
CA GLY A 57 -7.99 -7.43 0.67
C GLY A 57 -8.42 -8.90 0.64
N LYS A 58 -8.97 -9.37 -0.50
CA LYS A 58 -9.51 -10.73 -0.65
C LYS A 58 -8.52 -11.85 -0.24
N ASP A 59 -7.25 -11.72 -0.62
CA ASP A 59 -6.25 -12.77 -0.36
C ASP A 59 -5.91 -12.84 1.12
N SER A 60 -5.67 -11.67 1.72
CA SER A 60 -5.42 -11.58 3.15
C SER A 60 -6.61 -12.02 4.00
N THR A 61 -7.84 -11.77 3.52
CA THR A 61 -9.08 -12.25 4.14
C THR A 61 -9.12 -13.78 4.15
N TYR A 62 -8.78 -14.40 3.02
CA TYR A 62 -8.68 -15.86 2.92
C TYR A 62 -7.60 -16.42 3.87
N VAL A 63 -6.41 -15.83 3.91
CA VAL A 63 -5.32 -16.28 4.80
C VAL A 63 -5.75 -16.24 6.27
N VAL A 64 -6.41 -15.17 6.72
CA VAL A 64 -6.91 -15.07 8.10
C VAL A 64 -7.96 -16.15 8.38
N ALA A 65 -8.90 -16.37 7.46
CA ALA A 65 -9.91 -17.42 7.59
C ALA A 65 -9.28 -18.83 7.64
N PHE A 66 -8.33 -19.11 6.76
CA PHE A 66 -7.60 -20.37 6.73
C PHE A 66 -6.84 -20.64 8.03
N VAL A 67 -6.07 -19.66 8.51
CA VAL A 67 -5.31 -19.81 9.77
C VAL A 67 -6.25 -19.97 10.97
N ARG A 68 -7.42 -19.30 10.96
CA ARG A 68 -8.45 -19.53 11.98
C ARG A 68 -9.01 -20.96 11.92
N ALA A 69 -9.21 -21.53 10.74
CA ALA A 69 -9.62 -22.93 10.59
C ALA A 69 -8.58 -23.89 11.20
N VAL A 70 -7.29 -23.63 10.97
CA VAL A 70 -6.19 -24.40 11.61
C VAL A 70 -6.26 -24.28 13.13
N GLN A 71 -6.40 -23.06 13.64
CA GLN A 71 -6.46 -22.80 15.08
C GLN A 71 -7.61 -23.57 15.76
N LEU A 72 -8.81 -23.53 15.16
CA LEU A 72 -10.00 -24.23 15.66
C LEU A 72 -9.85 -25.75 15.56
N ARG A 73 -9.32 -26.27 14.44
CA ARG A 73 -9.05 -27.71 14.26
C ARG A 73 -8.13 -28.23 15.36
N LEU A 74 -7.02 -27.55 15.62
CA LEU A 74 -6.05 -27.96 16.64
C LEU A 74 -6.69 -27.99 18.03
N ARG A 75 -7.49 -26.97 18.37
CA ARG A 75 -8.22 -26.95 19.64
C ARG A 75 -9.18 -28.12 19.77
N LEU A 76 -9.94 -28.43 18.72
CA LEU A 76 -10.91 -29.54 18.73
C LEU A 76 -10.23 -30.91 18.78
N ALA A 77 -9.09 -31.08 18.12
CA ALA A 77 -8.36 -32.34 18.04
C ALA A 77 -7.51 -32.63 19.30
N HIS A 78 -6.93 -31.59 19.90
CA HIS A 78 -5.90 -31.74 20.94
C HIS A 78 -6.24 -31.07 22.27
N GLY A 79 -7.32 -30.28 22.34
CA GLY A 79 -7.62 -29.47 23.51
C GLY A 79 -6.62 -28.32 23.73
N SER A 80 -5.73 -28.04 22.79
CA SER A 80 -4.75 -26.95 22.86
C SER A 80 -4.54 -26.37 21.47
N THR A 81 -4.18 -25.09 21.38
CA THR A 81 -3.91 -24.40 20.11
C THR A 81 -2.98 -23.21 20.34
N PHE A 82 -2.49 -22.62 19.25
CA PHE A 82 -1.59 -21.47 19.27
C PHE A 82 -2.33 -20.15 19.52
N LEU A 83 -1.59 -19.13 19.97
CA LEU A 83 -2.05 -17.74 20.02
C LEU A 83 -1.96 -17.12 18.63
N MET A 84 -3.07 -16.58 18.13
CA MET A 84 -3.14 -15.96 16.81
C MET A 84 -3.05 -14.44 16.93
N ARG A 85 -2.00 -13.82 16.38
CA ARG A 85 -1.93 -12.38 16.20
C ARG A 85 -2.40 -12.03 14.80
N VAL A 86 -3.36 -11.11 14.67
CA VAL A 86 -3.72 -10.53 13.38
C VAL A 86 -3.42 -9.04 13.41
N ALA A 87 -2.56 -8.57 12.52
CA ALA A 87 -2.10 -7.19 12.52
C ALA A 87 -2.52 -6.47 11.23
N ASN A 88 -3.15 -5.31 11.37
CA ASN A 88 -3.59 -4.46 10.28
C ASN A 88 -2.73 -3.19 10.22
N MET A 89 -2.09 -2.93 9.08
CA MET A 89 -1.44 -1.65 8.82
C MET A 89 -2.46 -0.66 8.29
N ARG A 90 -2.43 0.59 8.74
CA ARG A 90 -3.18 1.68 8.10
C ARG A 90 -2.25 2.79 7.62
N HIS A 91 -2.71 3.46 6.58
CA HIS A 91 -2.15 4.71 6.06
C HIS A 91 -3.32 5.61 5.65
N ALA A 92 -3.06 6.88 5.34
CA ALA A 92 -4.08 7.88 5.04
C ALA A 92 -5.07 7.48 3.91
N GLY A 93 -4.64 6.61 2.99
CA GLY A 93 -5.48 6.10 1.89
C GLY A 93 -6.39 4.94 2.26
N VAL A 94 -6.26 4.36 3.47
CA VAL A 94 -7.17 3.29 3.92
C VAL A 94 -8.51 3.91 4.32
N VAL A 95 -9.53 3.69 3.51
CA VAL A 95 -10.89 4.21 3.76
C VAL A 95 -11.62 3.39 4.82
N GLY A 96 -12.62 4.01 5.45
CA GLY A 96 -13.45 3.37 6.49
C GLY A 96 -14.08 2.05 6.04
N ALA A 97 -14.49 1.94 4.77
CA ALA A 97 -15.06 0.70 4.24
C ALA A 97 -14.11 -0.51 4.32
N VAL A 98 -12.78 -0.30 4.23
CA VAL A 98 -11.78 -1.35 4.45
C VAL A 98 -11.78 -1.80 5.91
N MET A 99 -11.81 -0.85 6.84
CA MET A 99 -11.84 -1.15 8.27
C MET A 99 -13.14 -1.87 8.67
N GLU A 100 -14.26 -1.49 8.08
CA GLU A 100 -15.54 -2.16 8.26
C GLU A 100 -15.55 -3.57 7.66
N ASN A 101 -14.84 -3.81 6.55
CA ASN A 101 -14.63 -5.17 6.02
C ASN A 101 -13.84 -6.01 7.02
N ILE A 102 -12.71 -5.49 7.52
CA ILE A 102 -11.89 -6.18 8.51
C ILE A 102 -12.72 -6.54 9.75
N ASP A 103 -13.55 -5.61 10.24
CA ASP A 103 -14.44 -5.83 11.38
C ASP A 103 -15.49 -6.94 11.12
N ARG A 104 -16.10 -6.95 9.93
CA ARG A 104 -17.03 -8.03 9.52
C ARG A 104 -16.34 -9.38 9.50
N VAL A 105 -15.13 -9.46 8.93
CA VAL A 105 -14.34 -10.69 8.89
C VAL A 105 -13.98 -11.17 10.29
N TYR A 106 -13.52 -10.28 11.16
CA TYR A 106 -13.22 -10.62 12.56
C TYR A 106 -14.45 -11.09 13.33
N SER A 107 -15.60 -10.47 13.09
CA SER A 107 -16.87 -10.87 13.69
C SER A 107 -17.29 -12.26 13.22
N ALA A 108 -17.28 -12.52 11.91
CA ALA A 108 -17.65 -13.82 11.33
C ALA A 108 -16.74 -14.96 11.83
N LEU A 109 -15.44 -14.69 11.96
CA LEU A 109 -14.45 -15.63 12.47
C LEU A 109 -14.43 -15.75 14.01
N GLY A 110 -15.27 -14.97 14.71
CA GLY A 110 -15.34 -14.92 16.17
C GLY A 110 -13.99 -14.59 16.81
N LEU A 111 -13.27 -13.62 16.25
CA LEU A 111 -11.94 -13.21 16.72
C LEU A 111 -11.97 -12.06 17.72
N LEU A 112 -13.01 -11.20 17.68
CA LEU A 112 -13.04 -9.96 18.46
C LEU A 112 -12.97 -10.17 19.98
N ASP A 113 -13.57 -11.27 20.45
CA ASP A 113 -13.72 -11.62 21.88
C ASP A 113 -12.96 -12.91 22.27
N ASP A 114 -12.18 -13.49 21.36
CA ASP A 114 -11.42 -14.71 21.64
C ASP A 114 -10.08 -14.37 22.29
N GLU A 115 -9.84 -14.84 23.53
CA GLU A 115 -8.59 -14.60 24.26
C GLU A 115 -7.36 -15.23 23.58
N ARG A 116 -7.57 -16.20 22.67
CA ARG A 116 -6.51 -16.80 21.85
C ARG A 116 -6.17 -15.94 20.62
N ALA A 117 -6.83 -14.80 20.44
CA ALA A 117 -6.62 -13.88 19.34
C ALA A 117 -6.16 -12.49 19.84
N GLU A 118 -5.06 -12.00 19.28
CA GLU A 118 -4.55 -10.65 19.49
C GLU A 118 -4.72 -9.84 18.20
N LEU A 119 -5.70 -8.95 18.18
CA LEU A 119 -6.02 -8.12 17.01
C LEU A 119 -5.40 -6.74 17.16
N LEU A 120 -4.51 -6.37 16.24
CA LEU A 120 -3.71 -5.15 16.30
C LEU A 120 -3.98 -4.22 15.12
N THR A 121 -4.02 -2.93 15.39
CA THR A 121 -3.91 -1.86 14.40
C THR A 121 -2.56 -1.16 14.57
N VAL A 122 -1.80 -1.09 13.48
CA VAL A 122 -0.48 -0.47 13.41
C VAL A 122 -0.59 0.77 12.54
N ASP A 123 -0.60 1.92 13.20
CA ASP A 123 -0.58 3.24 12.59
C ASP A 123 0.84 3.78 12.66
N HIS A 124 1.68 3.27 11.78
CA HIS A 124 3.08 3.64 11.75
C HIS A 124 3.77 3.27 13.09
N THR A 125 4.10 4.22 13.97
CA THR A 125 4.78 3.94 15.25
C THR A 125 3.82 3.63 16.39
N GLU A 126 2.52 3.87 16.19
CA GLU A 126 1.48 3.65 17.19
C GLU A 126 0.83 2.28 16.97
N ILE A 127 0.95 1.39 17.95
CA ILE A 127 0.34 0.05 17.91
C ILE A 127 -0.76 -0.01 18.97
N ARG A 128 -1.97 -0.35 18.54
CA ARG A 128 -3.18 -0.40 19.38
C ARG A 128 -3.94 -1.69 19.16
N ARG A 129 -4.78 -2.08 20.13
CA ARG A 129 -5.80 -3.11 19.89
C ARG A 129 -6.74 -2.63 18.79
N PHE A 130 -7.11 -3.53 17.88
CA PHE A 130 -8.04 -3.24 16.81
C PHE A 130 -9.36 -2.70 17.35
N ARG A 131 -9.82 -1.59 16.79
CA ARG A 131 -11.24 -1.17 16.78
C ARG A 131 -11.55 -0.53 15.43
N VAL A 132 -12.73 -0.81 14.92
CA VAL A 132 -13.19 -0.29 13.61
C VAL A 132 -13.27 1.24 13.58
N ASP A 133 -13.52 1.87 14.72
CA ASP A 133 -13.76 3.30 14.89
C ASP A 133 -12.51 4.11 15.26
N LEU A 134 -11.32 3.51 15.25
CA LEU A 134 -10.09 4.23 15.59
C LEU A 134 -9.84 5.37 14.60
N PRO A 135 -9.65 6.62 15.06
CA PRO A 135 -9.18 7.67 14.19
C PRO A 135 -7.74 7.39 13.73
N LEU A 136 -7.42 7.84 12.52
CA LEU A 136 -6.02 7.89 12.07
C LEU A 136 -5.28 8.97 12.88
N PRO A 137 -4.06 8.69 13.39
CA PRO A 137 -3.28 9.70 14.08
C PRO A 137 -2.93 10.88 13.14
N ASP A 138 -3.08 12.12 13.60
CA ASP A 138 -2.78 13.32 12.80
C ASP A 138 -1.35 13.30 12.24
N LYS A 139 -0.40 12.77 13.02
CA LYS A 139 0.99 12.63 12.61
C LYS A 139 1.18 11.67 11.44
N LEU A 140 0.44 10.55 11.42
CA LEU A 140 0.43 9.61 10.29
C LEU A 140 -0.08 10.31 9.02
N VAL A 141 -1.19 11.04 9.13
CA VAL A 141 -1.78 11.79 8.02
C VAL A 141 -0.78 12.82 7.48
N ALA A 142 -0.12 13.58 8.36
CA ALA A 142 0.90 14.56 7.97
C ALA A 142 2.11 13.92 7.25
N ILE A 143 2.60 12.77 7.73
CA ILE A 143 3.69 12.02 7.08
C ILE A 143 3.25 11.55 5.69
N ASN A 144 2.09 10.91 5.58
CA ASN A 144 1.60 10.39 4.30
C ASN A 144 1.31 11.51 3.29
N ARG A 145 0.74 12.63 3.73
CA ARG A 145 0.54 13.82 2.89
C ARG A 145 1.87 14.31 2.32
N LEU A 146 2.87 14.49 3.18
CA LEU A 146 4.17 15.00 2.78
C LEU A 146 4.86 14.05 1.79
N ASP A 147 4.79 12.74 2.06
CA ASP A 147 5.35 11.72 1.17
C ASP A 147 4.67 11.75 -0.21
N VAL A 148 3.34 11.85 -0.28
CA VAL A 148 2.60 11.97 -1.54
C VAL A 148 3.04 13.21 -2.32
N LEU A 149 3.13 14.36 -1.66
CA LEU A 149 3.51 15.62 -2.30
C LEU A 149 4.95 15.58 -2.84
N MET A 150 5.90 15.12 -2.03
CA MET A 150 7.30 15.06 -2.44
C MET A 150 7.51 14.05 -3.56
N ASN A 151 6.92 12.86 -3.44
CA ASN A 151 7.01 11.84 -4.49
C ASN A 151 6.37 12.32 -5.80
N GLY A 152 5.15 12.85 -5.74
CA GLY A 152 4.43 13.29 -6.93
C GLY A 152 5.14 14.42 -7.67
N HIS A 153 5.79 15.36 -6.96
CA HIS A 153 6.62 16.38 -7.61
C HIS A 153 7.93 15.83 -8.19
N ARG A 154 8.49 14.74 -7.63
CA ARG A 154 9.66 14.08 -8.20
C ARG A 154 9.30 13.17 -9.37
N SER A 155 8.03 12.77 -9.51
CA SER A 155 7.58 11.80 -10.51
C SER A 155 6.56 12.34 -11.52
N ALA A 156 6.31 13.65 -11.59
CA ALA A 156 5.28 14.23 -12.47
C ALA A 156 3.89 13.61 -12.27
N GLY A 157 3.55 13.34 -11.00
CA GLY A 157 2.28 12.73 -10.62
C GLY A 157 2.10 11.29 -11.12
N ASP A 158 3.18 10.60 -11.49
CA ASP A 158 3.10 9.17 -11.79
C ASP A 158 2.51 8.42 -10.59
N GLY A 159 1.41 7.70 -10.80
CA GLY A 159 0.56 7.22 -9.72
C GLY A 159 1.30 6.34 -8.71
N ARG A 160 2.16 5.42 -9.17
CA ARG A 160 2.79 4.46 -8.27
C ARG A 160 3.91 5.05 -7.41
N PRO A 161 4.88 5.80 -7.98
CA PRO A 161 5.82 6.56 -7.17
C PRO A 161 5.12 7.50 -6.19
N THR A 162 4.05 8.18 -6.63
CA THR A 162 3.29 9.13 -5.80
C THR A 162 2.66 8.48 -4.58
N PHE A 163 1.96 7.34 -4.75
CA PHE A 163 1.12 6.78 -3.69
C PHE A 163 1.65 5.51 -3.01
N CYS A 164 2.52 4.74 -3.67
CA CYS A 164 2.81 3.37 -3.25
C CYS A 164 4.27 3.14 -2.83
N ASN A 165 5.23 3.95 -3.30
CA ASN A 165 6.65 3.73 -2.95
C ASN A 165 6.92 3.84 -1.44
N SER A 166 6.51 4.97 -0.82
CA SER A 166 6.63 5.14 0.63
C SER A 166 5.77 4.12 1.39
N CYS A 167 4.60 3.76 0.85
CA CYS A 167 3.74 2.74 1.46
C CYS A 167 4.43 1.37 1.52
N ASN A 168 5.17 0.96 0.48
CA ASN A 168 5.89 -0.31 0.47
C ASN A 168 7.00 -0.37 1.53
N LEU A 169 7.71 0.75 1.75
CA LEU A 169 8.70 0.85 2.83
C LEU A 169 8.02 0.80 4.20
N ALA A 170 6.87 1.45 4.34
CA ALA A 170 6.07 1.41 5.57
C ALA A 170 5.47 0.01 5.84
N VAL A 171 5.24 -0.82 4.82
CA VAL A 171 4.88 -2.24 5.02
C VAL A 171 6.03 -3.01 5.68
N ALA A 172 7.28 -2.76 5.29
CA ALA A 172 8.43 -3.37 5.94
C ALA A 172 8.53 -2.97 7.42
N ASP A 173 8.33 -1.67 7.69
CA ASP A 173 8.27 -1.14 9.05
C ASP A 173 7.13 -1.80 9.86
N PHE A 174 5.93 -1.89 9.28
CA PHE A 174 4.78 -2.57 9.87
C PHE A 174 5.11 -4.01 10.28
N TYR A 175 5.70 -4.80 9.37
CA TYR A 175 6.07 -6.18 9.66
C TYR A 175 7.10 -6.25 10.80
N GLY A 176 8.10 -5.37 10.81
CA GLY A 176 9.09 -5.27 11.89
C GLY A 176 8.48 -4.87 13.24
N ARG A 177 7.50 -3.97 13.26
CA ARG A 177 6.81 -3.57 14.48
C ARG A 177 5.88 -4.66 14.99
N ALA A 178 5.05 -5.20 14.13
CA ALA A 178 4.04 -6.20 14.49
C ALA A 178 4.66 -7.54 14.89
N ALA A 179 5.74 -7.97 14.25
CA ALA A 179 6.38 -9.25 14.55
C ALA A 179 7.08 -9.28 15.91
N TRP A 180 7.63 -8.16 16.39
CA TRP A 180 8.33 -8.08 17.68
C TRP A 180 7.56 -7.36 18.80
N TRP A 181 6.34 -6.90 18.52
CA TRP A 181 5.49 -6.27 19.52
C TRP A 181 5.22 -7.21 20.72
N GLN A 182 5.41 -6.70 21.95
CA GLN A 182 5.11 -7.38 23.22
C GLN A 182 5.54 -8.87 23.25
N GLY A 183 6.85 -9.11 23.19
CA GLY A 183 7.43 -10.46 23.25
C GLY A 183 7.51 -11.18 21.90
N GLY A 184 7.00 -10.56 20.84
CA GLY A 184 7.11 -11.05 19.46
C GLY A 184 6.24 -12.28 19.15
N VAL A 185 6.52 -12.87 17.99
CA VAL A 185 5.82 -14.05 17.43
C VAL A 185 6.82 -15.12 17.01
N ASP A 186 6.41 -16.38 17.04
CA ASP A 186 7.25 -17.54 16.66
C ASP A 186 7.15 -17.86 15.16
N ALA A 187 6.00 -17.56 14.55
CA ALA A 187 5.78 -17.74 13.12
C ALA A 187 4.99 -16.59 12.50
N ILE A 188 5.27 -16.30 11.23
CA ILE A 188 4.49 -15.42 10.37
C ILE A 188 3.88 -16.29 9.27
N MET A 189 2.55 -16.27 9.18
CA MET A 189 1.78 -16.88 8.11
C MET A 189 1.59 -15.89 6.97
N THR A 190 1.84 -16.34 5.75
CA THR A 190 1.72 -15.53 4.54
C THR A 190 0.97 -16.27 3.44
N GLY A 191 0.23 -15.49 2.65
CA GLY A 191 -0.35 -15.91 1.38
C GLY A 191 0.59 -15.72 0.18
N ASP A 192 1.90 -15.51 0.36
CA ASP A 192 2.83 -15.50 -0.76
C ASP A 192 3.44 -16.90 -0.94
N SER A 193 3.50 -17.39 -2.18
CA SER A 193 4.22 -18.63 -2.48
C SER A 193 5.73 -18.49 -2.22
N ARG A 194 6.44 -19.59 -1.95
CA ARG A 194 7.93 -19.56 -1.82
C ARG A 194 8.61 -18.92 -3.03
N ARG A 195 8.04 -19.08 -4.22
CA ARG A 195 8.55 -18.46 -5.45
C ARG A 195 8.43 -16.94 -5.38
N GLU A 196 7.27 -16.41 -4.97
CA GLU A 196 7.05 -14.98 -4.82
C GLU A 196 7.93 -14.39 -3.73
N GLN A 197 8.01 -15.04 -2.57
CA GLN A 197 8.91 -14.64 -1.49
C GLN A 197 10.37 -14.59 -1.95
N ALA A 198 10.84 -15.61 -2.68
CA ALA A 198 12.20 -15.65 -3.22
C ALA A 198 12.44 -14.54 -4.27
N LEU A 199 11.44 -14.23 -5.10
CA LEU A 199 11.51 -13.14 -6.08
C LEU A 199 11.61 -11.78 -5.40
N TYR A 200 10.78 -11.52 -4.37
CA TYR A 200 10.81 -10.29 -3.58
C TYR A 200 12.11 -10.13 -2.81
N ALA A 201 12.57 -11.17 -2.12
CA ALA A 201 13.87 -11.17 -1.46
C ALA A 201 15.00 -10.89 -2.48
N ALA A 202 15.03 -11.59 -3.62
CA ALA A 202 16.04 -11.35 -4.65
C ALA A 202 15.97 -9.94 -5.25
N TRP A 203 14.79 -9.33 -5.34
CA TRP A 203 14.62 -7.94 -5.77
C TRP A 203 15.18 -6.96 -4.73
N ILE A 204 14.78 -7.08 -3.46
CA ILE A 204 15.26 -6.23 -2.35
C ILE A 204 16.78 -6.26 -2.29
N LEU A 205 17.39 -7.44 -2.41
CA LEU A 205 18.84 -7.59 -2.35
C LEU A 205 19.57 -7.00 -3.55
N ARG A 206 18.96 -7.08 -4.74
CA ARG A 206 19.51 -6.41 -5.93
C ARG A 206 19.42 -4.89 -5.79
N LEU A 207 18.31 -4.40 -5.25
CA LEU A 207 18.13 -2.97 -5.00
C LEU A 207 19.15 -2.47 -3.96
N ALA A 208 19.24 -3.13 -2.81
CA ALA A 208 20.19 -2.82 -1.74
C ALA A 208 21.64 -2.82 -2.24
N LYS A 209 22.05 -3.86 -2.99
CA LYS A 209 23.37 -3.90 -3.63
C LYS A 209 23.57 -2.76 -4.64
N GLY A 210 22.55 -2.45 -5.43
CA GLY A 210 22.57 -1.40 -6.45
C GLY A 210 22.65 0.03 -5.90
N ILE A 211 22.48 0.19 -4.59
CA ILE A 211 22.62 1.45 -3.85
C ILE A 211 23.76 1.39 -2.81
N GLY A 212 24.60 0.35 -2.86
CA GLY A 212 25.82 0.24 -2.04
C GLY A 212 25.63 -0.32 -0.63
N ILE A 213 24.47 -0.90 -0.30
CA ILE A 213 24.23 -1.55 1.00
C ILE A 213 24.81 -2.95 0.96
N ASP A 214 25.66 -3.28 1.94
CA ASP A 214 26.22 -4.63 2.09
C ASP A 214 25.15 -5.57 2.68
N VAL A 215 24.82 -6.63 1.93
CA VAL A 215 23.83 -7.62 2.38
C VAL A 215 24.36 -9.03 2.21
N ARG A 216 24.37 -9.79 3.31
CA ARG A 216 24.81 -11.20 3.32
C ARG A 216 23.76 -12.10 2.70
N ARG A 217 24.06 -12.71 1.55
CA ARG A 217 23.08 -13.51 0.79
C ARG A 217 22.79 -14.91 1.35
N LYS A 218 23.71 -15.53 2.10
CA LYS A 218 23.59 -16.92 2.58
C LYS A 218 23.14 -16.95 4.04
N GLY A 219 22.08 -17.70 4.34
CA GLY A 219 21.55 -17.85 5.71
C GLY A 219 20.87 -16.59 6.24
N MET A 220 20.30 -15.79 5.34
CA MET A 220 19.63 -14.52 5.66
C MET A 220 18.42 -14.74 6.54
N THR A 221 18.35 -13.99 7.63
CA THR A 221 17.20 -13.96 8.54
C THR A 221 16.18 -12.92 8.09
N PHE A 222 14.98 -12.98 8.65
CA PHE A 222 13.96 -11.96 8.43
C PHE A 222 14.44 -10.56 8.89
N GLN A 223 15.16 -10.50 10.01
CA GLN A 223 15.78 -9.26 10.47
C GLN A 223 16.78 -8.69 9.47
N ASP A 224 17.62 -9.54 8.85
CA ASP A 224 18.59 -9.08 7.83
C ASP A 224 17.88 -8.47 6.61
N LEU A 225 16.71 -9.01 6.23
CA LEU A 225 15.89 -8.45 5.15
C LEU A 225 15.34 -7.07 5.53
N LEU A 226 14.82 -6.92 6.76
CA LEU A 226 14.35 -5.63 7.26
C LEU A 226 15.49 -4.61 7.39
N GLN A 227 16.69 -5.04 7.76
CA GLN A 227 17.87 -4.18 7.80
C GLN A 227 18.27 -3.67 6.41
N ALA A 228 18.18 -4.53 5.39
CA ALA A 228 18.40 -4.11 4.00
C ALA A 228 17.33 -3.11 3.54
N LEU A 229 16.06 -3.35 3.90
CA LEU A 229 14.94 -2.44 3.59
C LEU A 229 15.06 -1.10 4.33
N ARG A 230 15.55 -1.10 5.58
CA ARG A 230 15.88 0.12 6.30
C ARG A 230 16.87 0.97 5.52
N GLY A 231 18.01 0.40 5.13
CA GLY A 231 19.00 1.14 4.35
C GLY A 231 18.48 1.62 2.99
N VAL A 232 17.59 0.84 2.33
CA VAL A 232 16.91 1.29 1.11
C VAL A 232 15.99 2.47 1.40
N GLY A 233 15.25 2.42 2.51
CA GLY A 233 14.39 3.50 2.98
C GLY A 233 15.18 4.77 3.28
N ASP A 234 16.27 4.67 4.02
CA ASP A 234 17.16 5.80 4.34
C ASP A 234 17.69 6.43 3.04
N ALA A 235 18.20 5.62 2.11
CA ALA A 235 18.66 6.13 0.81
C ALA A 235 17.54 6.78 -0.01
N TYR A 236 16.33 6.22 0.04
CA TYR A 236 15.16 6.73 -0.67
C TYR A 236 14.72 8.10 -0.13
N PHE A 237 14.55 8.21 1.19
CA PHE A 237 14.10 9.44 1.84
C PHE A 237 15.17 10.52 1.82
N HIS A 238 16.45 10.16 1.88
CA HIS A 238 17.55 11.10 1.72
C HIS A 238 17.54 11.73 0.33
N GLU A 239 17.31 10.93 -0.71
CA GLU A 239 17.19 11.44 -2.07
C GLU A 239 15.92 12.30 -2.27
N LEU A 240 14.84 11.97 -1.55
CA LEU A 240 13.55 12.65 -1.65
C LEU A 240 13.54 14.02 -0.94
N PHE A 241 14.08 14.08 0.28
CA PHE A 241 14.06 15.26 1.14
C PHE A 241 15.36 16.08 1.12
N GLY A 242 16.44 15.50 0.61
CA GLY A 242 17.78 16.10 0.61
C GLY A 242 18.49 15.96 1.96
N ALA A 243 19.82 16.04 1.93
CA ALA A 243 20.69 15.79 3.09
C ALA A 243 20.49 16.74 4.28
N ASP A 244 20.00 17.96 4.02
CA ASP A 244 19.87 19.01 5.03
C ASP A 244 18.58 18.89 5.86
N VAL A 245 17.61 18.08 5.40
CA VAL A 245 16.36 17.85 6.11
C VAL A 245 16.51 16.56 6.90
N GLY A 246 16.65 16.67 8.22
CA GLY A 246 16.68 15.50 9.10
C GLY A 246 15.46 14.63 8.86
N GLU A 247 15.69 13.38 8.50
CA GLU A 247 14.60 12.42 8.29
C GLU A 247 13.89 12.16 9.62
N PRO A 248 12.54 12.20 9.65
CA PRO A 248 11.82 11.80 10.84
C PRO A 248 12.12 10.33 11.13
N ALA A 249 12.65 10.04 12.33
CA ALA A 249 12.97 8.69 12.83
C ALA A 249 11.78 7.72 12.72
N GLU A 250 10.60 8.30 12.62
CA GLU A 250 9.37 7.66 12.23
C GLU A 250 9.50 6.80 10.95
N ARG A 251 10.09 7.32 9.87
CA ARG A 251 10.18 6.62 8.58
C ARG A 251 11.15 5.43 8.57
N GLU A 252 11.92 5.25 9.64
CA GLU A 252 12.85 4.13 9.75
C GLU A 252 12.11 2.80 9.88
N VAL A 253 12.49 1.84 9.03
CA VAL A 253 11.98 0.47 9.11
C VAL A 253 12.41 -0.17 10.42
N ALA A 254 11.47 -0.50 11.30
CA ALA A 254 11.76 -1.22 12.54
C ALA A 254 12.46 -2.56 12.26
N VAL A 255 13.66 -2.72 12.84
CA VAL A 255 14.39 -3.99 12.83
C VAL A 255 14.27 -4.57 14.23
N GLY A 256 13.63 -5.72 14.35
CA GLY A 256 13.36 -6.33 15.65
C GLY A 256 14.60 -6.86 16.37
N ASP A 257 14.39 -7.65 17.42
CA ASP A 257 15.47 -8.27 18.20
C ASP A 257 15.93 -9.60 17.59
N ARG A 258 17.24 -9.89 17.64
CA ARG A 258 17.83 -11.18 17.24
C ARG A 258 17.40 -12.34 18.13
N SER A 259 16.96 -12.06 19.36
CA SER A 259 16.54 -13.09 20.31
C SER A 259 15.31 -13.89 19.88
N VAL A 260 14.45 -13.30 19.03
CA VAL A 260 13.26 -13.94 18.46
C VAL A 260 13.30 -13.77 16.95
N GLN A 261 13.34 -14.88 16.20
CA GLN A 261 13.32 -14.85 14.74
C GLN A 261 12.12 -15.66 14.25
N PRO A 262 11.05 -15.01 13.78
CA PRO A 262 9.87 -15.72 13.35
C PRO A 262 10.17 -16.57 12.11
N THR A 263 9.60 -17.77 12.10
CA THR A 263 9.61 -18.64 10.92
C THR A 263 8.54 -18.20 9.92
N PHE A 264 8.85 -18.21 8.63
CA PHE A 264 7.85 -17.91 7.60
C PHE A 264 7.19 -19.20 7.13
N VAL A 265 5.88 -19.26 7.22
CA VAL A 265 5.07 -20.38 6.78
C VAL A 265 4.09 -19.88 5.72
N SER A 266 4.25 -20.36 4.48
CA SER A 266 3.29 -20.08 3.41
C SER A 266 2.15 -21.07 3.47
N ILE A 267 0.90 -20.58 3.44
CA ILE A 267 -0.25 -21.48 3.28
C ILE A 267 -0.27 -22.11 1.88
N TYR A 268 0.23 -21.40 0.86
CA TYR A 268 0.28 -21.88 -0.53
C TYR A 268 1.38 -22.90 -0.84
N ASP A 269 2.20 -23.26 0.16
CA ASP A 269 3.02 -24.47 0.06
C ASP A 269 2.16 -25.75 0.01
N LEU A 270 0.89 -25.66 0.45
CA LEU A 270 0.03 -26.82 0.69
C LEU A 270 -1.35 -26.71 0.02
N VAL A 271 -1.76 -25.53 -0.45
CA VAL A 271 -3.04 -25.31 -1.12
C VAL A 271 -2.88 -24.37 -2.32
N SER A 272 -3.63 -24.61 -3.39
CA SER A 272 -3.74 -23.68 -4.53
C SER A 272 -4.92 -22.74 -4.34
N TYR A 273 -4.70 -21.42 -4.39
CA TYR A 273 -5.77 -20.42 -4.33
C TYR A 273 -6.24 -19.98 -5.71
N ARG A 274 -7.55 -20.03 -5.94
CA ARG A 274 -8.20 -19.44 -7.11
C ARG A 274 -9.38 -18.62 -6.64
N VAL A 275 -9.42 -17.34 -7.02
CA VAL A 275 -10.41 -16.37 -6.53
C VAL A 275 -11.87 -16.84 -6.72
N HIS A 276 -12.14 -17.50 -7.85
CA HIS A 276 -13.47 -18.05 -8.13
C HIS A 276 -13.91 -19.10 -7.11
N ASP A 277 -12.98 -19.87 -6.55
CA ASP A 277 -13.29 -21.00 -5.67
C ASP A 277 -13.65 -20.53 -4.24
N HIS A 278 -13.43 -19.25 -3.91
CA HIS A 278 -13.62 -18.71 -2.55
C HIS A 278 -14.61 -17.54 -2.47
N TRP A 279 -15.39 -17.31 -3.52
CA TRP A 279 -16.36 -16.20 -3.54
C TRP A 279 -17.37 -16.32 -2.39
N ASP A 280 -17.99 -17.50 -2.24
CA ASP A 280 -19.00 -17.75 -1.21
C ASP A 280 -18.42 -17.62 0.21
N LEU A 281 -17.16 -18.06 0.40
CA LEU A 281 -16.45 -17.84 1.67
C LEU A 281 -16.34 -16.34 1.97
N ILE A 282 -15.82 -15.57 1.01
CA ILE A 282 -15.46 -14.16 1.22
C ILE A 282 -16.71 -13.29 1.36
N VAL A 283 -17.72 -13.48 0.50
CA VAL A 283 -18.91 -12.64 0.48
C VAL A 283 -19.99 -13.15 1.42
N ASP A 284 -20.34 -14.43 1.36
CA ASP A 284 -21.52 -14.94 2.07
C ASP A 284 -21.22 -15.26 3.54
N PHE A 285 -20.09 -15.92 3.82
CA PHE A 285 -19.71 -16.25 5.20
C PHE A 285 -19.02 -15.08 5.90
N LEU A 286 -17.99 -14.50 5.28
CA LEU A 286 -17.17 -13.45 5.90
C LEU A 286 -17.79 -12.05 5.77
N GLY A 287 -18.84 -11.89 4.95
CA GLY A 287 -19.55 -10.63 4.81
C GLY A 287 -18.76 -9.53 4.12
N PHE A 288 -17.74 -9.87 3.34
CA PHE A 288 -16.91 -8.90 2.63
C PHE A 288 -17.73 -8.11 1.62
N ARG A 289 -17.53 -6.79 1.58
CA ARG A 289 -18.22 -5.87 0.66
C ARG A 289 -17.21 -5.14 -0.21
N PHE A 290 -17.43 -5.16 -1.51
CA PHE A 290 -16.65 -4.38 -2.46
C PHE A 290 -17.16 -2.93 -2.44
N ASP A 291 -16.29 -2.00 -2.04
CA ASP A 291 -16.59 -0.57 -1.93
C ASP A 291 -16.07 0.24 -3.14
N ASP A 292 -16.67 1.40 -3.37
CA ASP A 292 -16.39 2.30 -4.50
C ASP A 292 -14.98 2.92 -4.50
N LEU A 293 -14.36 3.08 -3.33
CA LEU A 293 -13.00 3.62 -3.17
C LEU A 293 -11.98 2.52 -2.86
N ALA A 294 -12.42 1.47 -2.16
CA ALA A 294 -11.58 0.37 -1.71
C ALA A 294 -11.57 -0.83 -2.65
N PHE A 295 -11.32 -0.64 -3.95
CA PHE A 295 -11.01 -1.75 -4.87
C PHE A 295 -9.64 -2.35 -4.46
N SER A 296 -9.61 -3.05 -3.32
CA SER A 296 -8.44 -3.59 -2.62
C SER A 296 -8.36 -5.10 -2.86
N PHE A 297 -7.48 -5.53 -3.76
CA PHE A 297 -7.42 -6.95 -4.16
C PHE A 297 -6.26 -7.73 -3.54
N THR A 298 -5.23 -7.09 -2.96
CA THR A 298 -4.16 -7.78 -2.22
C THR A 298 -3.50 -6.87 -1.17
N GLU A 299 -2.73 -7.45 -0.22
CA GLU A 299 -1.97 -6.71 0.82
C GLU A 299 -0.96 -5.69 0.26
N SER A 300 -0.57 -5.83 -1.01
CA SER A 300 0.42 -4.96 -1.67
C SER A 300 -0.15 -4.24 -2.90
N ASP A 301 -1.47 -4.30 -3.12
CA ASP A 301 -2.11 -3.49 -4.15
C ASP A 301 -2.15 -2.03 -3.70
N CYS A 302 -1.81 -1.11 -4.60
CA CYS A 302 -1.79 0.29 -4.24
C CYS A 302 -3.19 0.74 -3.84
N ALA A 303 -3.37 1.19 -2.60
CA ALA A 303 -4.66 1.49 -2.01
C ALA A 303 -5.37 2.74 -2.59
N ASN A 304 -4.86 3.32 -3.69
CA ASN A 304 -5.36 4.58 -4.24
C ASN A 304 -5.63 4.54 -5.77
N PRO A 305 -6.28 3.50 -6.34
CA PRO A 305 -6.51 3.42 -7.78
C PRO A 305 -7.36 4.59 -8.32
N THR A 306 -8.30 5.09 -7.52
CA THR A 306 -9.12 6.26 -7.85
C THR A 306 -8.29 7.53 -7.98
N LEU A 307 -7.30 7.75 -7.09
CA LEU A 307 -6.42 8.92 -7.19
C LEU A 307 -5.41 8.78 -8.33
N MET A 308 -4.94 7.56 -8.62
CA MET A 308 -4.07 7.31 -9.77
C MET A 308 -4.79 7.62 -11.10
N ALA A 309 -6.04 7.17 -11.25
CA ALA A 309 -6.89 7.53 -12.38
C ALA A 309 -7.09 9.05 -12.47
N HIS A 310 -7.37 9.70 -11.33
CA HIS A 310 -7.58 11.13 -11.26
C HIS A 310 -6.34 11.94 -11.68
N LEU A 311 -5.14 11.59 -11.18
CA LEU A 311 -3.89 12.21 -11.62
C LEU A 311 -3.65 12.02 -13.12
N ARG A 312 -4.00 10.85 -13.67
CA ARG A 312 -3.90 10.61 -15.11
C ARG A 312 -4.82 11.54 -15.91
N GLY A 313 -6.07 11.71 -15.46
CA GLY A 313 -7.01 12.65 -16.05
C GLY A 313 -6.53 14.12 -15.94
N LEU A 314 -6.02 14.54 -14.78
CA LEU A 314 -5.47 15.88 -14.59
C LEU A 314 -4.25 16.14 -15.48
N ARG A 315 -3.34 15.17 -15.60
CA ARG A 315 -2.18 15.28 -16.49
C ARG A 315 -2.61 15.46 -17.94
N ALA A 316 -3.52 14.60 -18.43
CA ALA A 316 -4.04 14.70 -19.79
C ALA A 316 -4.68 16.08 -20.04
N GLN A 317 -5.47 16.58 -19.09
CA GLN A 317 -6.13 17.87 -19.20
C GLN A 317 -5.16 19.05 -19.21
N TYR A 318 -4.30 19.15 -18.19
CA TYR A 318 -3.57 20.39 -17.93
C TYR A 318 -2.17 20.40 -18.55
N VAL A 319 -1.47 19.26 -18.57
CA VAL A 319 -0.10 19.18 -19.10
C VAL A 319 -0.13 18.90 -20.59
N GLU A 320 -0.99 17.98 -21.03
CA GLU A 320 -0.97 17.47 -22.41
C GLU A 320 -1.98 18.17 -23.33
N GLY A 321 -2.86 19.02 -22.78
CA GLY A 321 -3.86 19.77 -23.55
C GLY A 321 -4.97 18.90 -24.15
N ARG A 322 -5.18 17.69 -23.62
CA ARG A 322 -6.23 16.74 -24.00
C ARG A 322 -7.43 16.89 -23.07
N THR A 323 -8.42 16.01 -23.19
CA THR A 323 -9.55 16.00 -22.24
C THR A 323 -9.20 15.15 -21.02
N TYR A 324 -9.78 15.50 -19.86
CA TYR A 324 -9.69 14.67 -18.64
C TYR A 324 -10.15 13.23 -18.90
N GLN A 325 -11.24 13.09 -19.68
CA GLN A 325 -11.80 11.80 -20.08
C GLN A 325 -10.79 10.94 -20.85
N ALA A 326 -9.99 11.53 -21.75
CA ALA A 326 -8.98 10.78 -22.50
C ALA A 326 -7.92 10.15 -21.57
N GLY A 327 -7.47 10.89 -20.55
CA GLY A 327 -6.55 10.35 -19.54
C GLY A 327 -7.18 9.25 -18.68
N ILE A 328 -8.47 9.38 -18.35
CA ILE A 328 -9.20 8.33 -17.63
C ILE A 328 -9.30 7.05 -18.48
N THR A 329 -9.65 7.15 -19.75
CA THR A 329 -9.73 6.00 -20.66
C THR A 329 -8.41 5.24 -20.73
N GLU A 330 -7.27 5.93 -20.86
CA GLU A 330 -5.94 5.29 -20.84
C GLU A 330 -5.68 4.51 -19.54
N TYR A 331 -6.07 5.08 -18.40
CA TYR A 331 -5.90 4.40 -17.12
C TYR A 331 -6.80 3.16 -16.99
N LEU A 332 -8.01 3.20 -17.55
CA LEU A 332 -8.94 2.08 -17.50
C LEU A 332 -8.49 0.91 -18.37
N GLU A 333 -7.92 1.17 -19.56
CA GLU A 333 -7.33 0.12 -20.41
C GLU A 333 -6.19 -0.62 -19.69
N PHE A 334 -5.34 0.15 -19.00
CA PHE A 334 -4.29 -0.40 -18.14
C PHE A 334 -4.87 -1.23 -16.99
N ALA A 335 -5.83 -0.67 -16.25
CA ALA A 335 -6.44 -1.31 -15.11
C ALA A 335 -7.13 -2.62 -15.52
N GLU A 336 -7.89 -2.65 -16.62
CA GLU A 336 -8.53 -3.86 -17.12
C GLU A 336 -7.51 -4.95 -17.46
N THR A 337 -6.44 -4.60 -18.17
CA THR A 337 -5.36 -5.54 -18.51
C THR A 337 -4.76 -6.17 -17.24
N MET A 338 -4.52 -5.36 -16.21
CA MET A 338 -3.99 -5.82 -14.94
C MET A 338 -4.98 -6.70 -14.17
N MET A 339 -6.25 -6.31 -14.10
CA MET A 339 -7.31 -7.10 -13.45
C MET A 339 -7.45 -8.47 -14.11
N ARG A 340 -7.45 -8.55 -15.45
CA ARG A 340 -7.50 -9.81 -16.20
C ARG A 340 -6.27 -10.68 -15.97
N LYS A 341 -5.07 -10.09 -15.98
CA LYS A 341 -3.81 -10.79 -15.68
C LYS A 341 -3.80 -11.39 -14.27
N LYS A 342 -4.51 -10.76 -13.33
CA LYS A 342 -4.71 -11.23 -11.95
C LYS A 342 -5.88 -12.20 -11.78
N GLU A 343 -6.45 -12.68 -12.88
CA GLU A 343 -7.57 -13.63 -12.87
C GLU A 343 -8.75 -13.11 -12.02
N MET A 344 -9.00 -11.80 -12.05
CA MET A 344 -10.16 -11.23 -11.40
C MET A 344 -11.45 -11.72 -12.08
N PRO A 345 -12.51 -12.05 -11.32
CA PRO A 345 -13.79 -12.44 -11.89
C PRO A 345 -14.34 -11.37 -12.84
N ASP A 346 -14.82 -11.77 -14.02
CA ASP A 346 -15.32 -10.85 -15.05
C ASP A 346 -16.41 -9.90 -14.51
N GLN A 347 -17.31 -10.40 -13.65
CA GLN A 347 -18.36 -9.59 -13.03
C GLN A 347 -17.80 -8.43 -12.19
N LEU A 348 -16.66 -8.62 -11.52
CA LEU A 348 -16.00 -7.56 -10.76
C LEU A 348 -15.29 -6.56 -11.67
N ILE A 349 -14.71 -7.02 -12.77
CA ILE A 349 -14.11 -6.16 -13.80
C ILE A 349 -15.19 -5.27 -14.41
N GLU A 350 -16.32 -5.86 -14.82
CA GLU A 350 -17.47 -5.13 -15.36
C GLU A 350 -18.00 -4.10 -14.34
N LEU A 351 -18.18 -4.51 -13.08
CA LEU A 351 -18.60 -3.60 -12.01
C LEU A 351 -17.60 -2.44 -11.80
N ALA A 352 -16.29 -2.70 -11.89
CA ALA A 352 -15.23 -1.69 -11.79
C ALA A 352 -15.34 -0.66 -12.93
N LEU A 353 -15.44 -1.15 -14.18
CA LEU A 353 -15.40 -0.34 -15.39
C LEU A 353 -16.72 0.39 -15.66
N ALA A 354 -17.86 -0.19 -15.30
CA ALA A 354 -19.18 0.42 -15.48
C ALA A 354 -19.29 1.82 -14.85
N ARG A 355 -18.50 2.09 -13.80
CA ARG A 355 -18.41 3.40 -13.12
C ARG A 355 -17.86 4.54 -13.98
N TYR A 356 -17.38 4.24 -15.18
CA TYR A 356 -16.76 5.17 -16.11
C TYR A 356 -17.37 5.08 -17.52
N ASP A 357 -18.52 4.43 -17.67
CA ASP A 357 -19.14 4.10 -18.98
C ASP A 357 -19.64 5.32 -19.79
N SER A 358 -19.70 6.50 -19.16
CA SER A 358 -20.29 7.70 -19.73
C SER A 358 -19.61 8.96 -19.22
N PRO A 359 -19.63 10.06 -20.01
CA PRO A 359 -19.01 11.33 -19.59
C PRO A 359 -19.52 11.86 -18.24
N GLN A 360 -20.81 11.65 -17.94
CA GLN A 360 -21.41 12.07 -16.68
C GLN A 360 -20.87 11.27 -15.50
N GLN A 361 -20.69 9.95 -15.66
CA GLN A 361 -20.10 9.12 -14.63
C GLN A 361 -18.61 9.46 -14.41
N ILE A 362 -17.86 9.75 -15.46
CA ILE A 362 -16.46 10.20 -15.36
C ILE A 362 -16.37 11.54 -14.60
N ALA A 363 -17.26 12.49 -14.88
CA ALA A 363 -17.32 13.76 -14.14
C ALA A 363 -17.63 13.51 -12.66
N ARG A 364 -18.59 12.63 -12.35
CA ARG A 364 -18.89 12.25 -10.97
C ARG A 364 -17.69 11.60 -10.28
N ARG A 365 -16.92 10.78 -10.98
CA ARG A 365 -15.71 10.14 -10.44
C ARG A 365 -14.59 11.15 -10.18
N ARG A 366 -14.48 12.23 -10.96
CA ARG A 366 -13.58 13.36 -10.63
C ARG A 366 -13.95 13.99 -9.29
N GLU A 367 -15.23 14.29 -9.05
CA GLU A 367 -15.70 14.85 -7.77
C GLU A 367 -15.39 13.93 -6.58
N VAL A 368 -15.64 12.62 -6.75
CA VAL A 368 -15.34 11.61 -5.73
C VAL A 368 -13.84 11.53 -5.44
N ALA A 369 -13.01 11.56 -6.48
CA ALA A 369 -11.55 11.53 -6.32
C ALA A 369 -11.01 12.78 -5.63
N ALA A 370 -11.49 13.97 -6.01
CA ALA A 370 -11.11 15.24 -5.39
C ALA A 370 -11.53 15.30 -3.91
N ALA A 371 -12.76 14.90 -3.60
CA ALA A 371 -13.23 14.82 -2.22
C ALA A 371 -12.42 13.81 -1.38
N PHE A 372 -12.01 12.69 -1.98
CA PHE A 372 -11.17 11.72 -1.31
C PHE A 372 -9.75 12.25 -1.06
N ALA A 373 -9.13 12.92 -2.04
CA ALA A 373 -7.82 13.55 -1.88
C ALA A 373 -7.81 14.58 -0.73
N GLU A 374 -8.84 15.42 -0.66
CA GLU A 374 -9.02 16.39 0.42
C GLU A 374 -9.24 15.70 1.77
N LYS A 375 -10.15 14.72 1.84
CA LYS A 375 -10.46 14.05 3.12
C LYS A 375 -9.29 13.23 3.66
N ALA A 376 -8.60 12.48 2.81
CA ALA A 376 -7.56 11.53 3.21
C ALA A 376 -6.20 12.22 3.43
N PHE A 377 -5.87 13.19 2.57
CA PHE A 377 -4.53 13.80 2.55
C PHE A 377 -4.56 15.32 2.74
N GLY A 378 -5.73 15.97 2.75
CA GLY A 378 -5.89 17.43 2.74
C GLY A 378 -5.52 18.08 1.40
N LEU A 379 -5.48 17.30 0.32
CA LEU A 379 -4.96 17.75 -0.96
C LEU A 379 -6.07 18.28 -1.86
N GLY A 380 -6.08 19.60 -2.04
CA GLY A 380 -6.91 20.28 -3.04
C GLY A 380 -6.43 20.03 -4.47
N GLU A 381 -7.29 20.35 -5.45
CA GLU A 381 -7.00 20.09 -6.86
C GLU A 381 -5.77 20.87 -7.37
N ASP A 382 -5.54 22.10 -6.89
CA ASP A 382 -4.35 22.89 -7.25
C ASP A 382 -3.03 22.19 -6.91
N ALA A 383 -2.95 21.57 -5.73
CA ALA A 383 -1.79 20.79 -5.33
C ALA A 383 -1.61 19.57 -6.24
N LEU A 384 -2.70 18.85 -6.57
CA LEU A 384 -2.66 17.72 -7.49
C LEU A 384 -2.22 18.13 -8.91
N ILE A 385 -2.70 19.28 -9.40
CA ILE A 385 -2.27 19.86 -10.69
C ILE A 385 -0.78 20.21 -10.61
N ALA A 386 -0.33 20.85 -9.53
CA ALA A 386 1.09 21.14 -9.33
C ALA A 386 1.94 19.85 -9.32
N LEU A 387 1.46 18.73 -8.78
CA LEU A 387 2.17 17.44 -8.86
C LEU A 387 2.39 16.99 -10.31
N VAL A 388 1.33 16.98 -11.13
CA VAL A 388 1.43 16.49 -12.52
C VAL A 388 2.30 17.37 -13.41
N PHE A 389 2.38 18.69 -13.15
CA PHE A 389 3.36 19.56 -13.81
C PHE A 389 4.78 19.33 -13.29
N SER A 390 4.91 19.11 -11.98
CA SER A 390 6.18 19.18 -11.23
C SER A 390 6.95 20.48 -11.45
N PRO A 391 6.30 21.66 -11.28
CA PRO A 391 6.83 22.95 -11.69
C PRO A 391 8.04 23.38 -10.86
N PHE A 392 8.18 22.84 -9.66
CA PHE A 392 9.22 23.23 -8.71
C PHE A 392 10.49 22.40 -8.81
N THR A 393 10.62 21.49 -9.80
CA THR A 393 11.84 20.68 -9.99
C THR A 393 12.74 21.26 -11.08
N ASN A 394 13.98 20.76 -11.19
CA ASN A 394 14.95 21.17 -12.21
C ASN A 394 15.16 22.69 -12.28
N ALA A 395 15.42 23.32 -11.12
CA ALA A 395 15.51 24.77 -10.99
C ALA A 395 14.28 25.52 -11.55
N GLY A 396 13.09 24.93 -11.41
CA GLY A 396 11.83 25.54 -11.82
C GLY A 396 11.60 25.54 -13.33
N ALA A 397 12.21 24.63 -14.09
CA ALA A 397 12.15 24.63 -15.55
C ALA A 397 10.72 24.61 -16.15
N ARG A 398 9.73 24.14 -15.39
CA ARG A 398 8.31 24.08 -15.79
C ARG A 398 7.42 25.09 -15.06
N LEU A 399 8.01 25.98 -14.25
CA LEU A 399 7.27 26.93 -13.43
C LEU A 399 6.50 27.95 -14.28
N ALA A 400 7.15 28.51 -15.30
CA ALA A 400 6.52 29.47 -16.21
C ALA A 400 5.32 28.85 -16.95
N GLU A 401 5.49 27.65 -17.53
CA GLU A 401 4.40 26.94 -18.21
C GLU A 401 3.23 26.64 -17.28
N TYR A 402 3.51 26.19 -16.06
CA TYR A 402 2.48 25.94 -15.05
C TYR A 402 1.68 27.20 -14.71
N ILE A 403 2.36 28.33 -14.51
CA ILE A 403 1.72 29.60 -14.19
C ILE A 403 0.91 30.12 -15.37
N GLU A 404 1.46 30.11 -16.58
CA GLU A 404 0.75 30.54 -17.79
C GLU A 404 -0.55 29.77 -18.02
N ARG A 405 -0.53 28.45 -17.76
CA ARG A 405 -1.70 27.58 -17.98
C ARG A 405 -2.71 27.62 -16.84
N CYS A 406 -2.25 27.66 -15.58
CA CYS A 406 -3.11 27.44 -14.41
C CYS A 406 -3.38 28.71 -13.62
N HIS A 407 -2.48 29.69 -13.65
CA HIS A 407 -2.54 30.94 -12.86
C HIS A 407 -2.13 32.15 -13.71
N PRO A 408 -2.80 32.41 -14.85
CA PRO A 408 -2.38 33.42 -15.84
C PRO A 408 -2.28 34.84 -15.25
N GLU A 409 -3.03 35.14 -14.19
CA GLU A 409 -2.96 36.40 -13.46
C GLU A 409 -1.64 36.61 -12.70
N ARG A 410 -0.81 35.58 -12.56
CA ARG A 410 0.48 35.59 -11.83
C ARG A 410 1.71 35.42 -12.71
N VAL A 411 1.56 35.50 -14.04
CA VAL A 411 2.71 35.44 -14.97
C VAL A 411 3.78 36.49 -14.63
N GLY A 412 3.38 37.66 -14.14
CA GLY A 412 4.31 38.71 -13.69
C GLY A 412 5.14 38.35 -12.44
N ASP A 413 4.68 37.38 -11.63
CA ASP A 413 5.32 36.99 -10.37
C ASP A 413 6.46 35.97 -10.58
N VAL A 414 6.59 35.38 -11.78
CA VAL A 414 7.55 34.29 -12.09
C VAL A 414 8.99 34.58 -11.58
N PRO A 415 9.59 35.77 -11.82
CA PRO A 415 10.92 36.06 -11.31
C PRO A 415 11.01 36.06 -9.78
N ALA A 416 10.00 36.60 -9.10
CA ALA A 416 9.95 36.63 -7.64
C ALA A 416 9.80 35.23 -7.05
N LEU A 417 9.00 34.38 -7.70
CA LEU A 417 8.82 32.97 -7.32
C LEU A 417 10.14 32.19 -7.46
N HIS A 418 10.89 32.38 -8.56
CA HIS A 418 12.24 31.80 -8.70
C HIS A 418 13.19 32.26 -7.59
N ALA A 419 13.21 33.56 -7.26
CA ALA A 419 14.07 34.08 -6.19
C ALA A 419 13.72 33.47 -4.82
N VAL A 420 12.44 33.24 -4.53
CA VAL A 420 12.01 32.56 -3.30
C VAL A 420 12.44 31.09 -3.28
N LEU A 421 12.26 30.37 -4.40
CA LEU A 421 12.61 28.96 -4.56
C LEU A 421 14.14 28.71 -4.60
N SER A 422 14.93 29.65 -5.12
CA SER A 422 16.40 29.57 -5.10
C SER A 422 16.99 29.92 -3.74
N GLY A 423 16.25 30.65 -2.90
CA GLY A 423 16.70 31.12 -1.59
C GLY A 423 17.23 32.56 -1.56
N GLU A 424 17.16 33.27 -2.69
CA GLU A 424 17.57 34.67 -2.83
C GLU A 424 16.58 35.66 -2.19
N SER A 425 15.30 35.27 -2.07
CA SER A 425 14.24 36.07 -1.46
C SER A 425 13.47 35.28 -0.40
N GLY A 426 12.85 36.01 0.52
CA GLY A 426 11.89 35.51 1.50
C GLY A 426 10.58 36.29 1.46
N GLU A 427 10.19 36.82 0.30
CA GLU A 427 8.97 37.63 0.16
C GLU A 427 7.71 36.86 0.59
N ASP A 428 7.08 37.31 1.67
CA ASP A 428 5.98 36.61 2.35
C ASP A 428 4.82 36.28 1.42
N ARG A 429 4.47 37.18 0.48
CA ARG A 429 3.35 36.96 -0.45
C ARG A 429 3.62 35.82 -1.43
N ALA A 430 4.84 35.76 -1.97
CA ALA A 430 5.27 34.69 -2.86
C ALA A 430 5.38 33.35 -2.10
N VAL A 431 5.91 33.38 -0.87
CA VAL A 431 5.99 32.20 0.00
C VAL A 431 4.60 31.65 0.34
N ALA A 432 3.66 32.52 0.71
CA ALA A 432 2.30 32.14 1.06
C ALA A 432 1.59 31.47 -0.13
N TRP A 433 1.68 32.07 -1.31
CA TRP A 433 1.06 31.52 -2.53
C TRP A 433 1.68 30.19 -2.94
N LEU A 434 3.01 30.07 -2.91
CA LEU A 434 3.69 28.80 -3.20
C LEU A 434 3.27 27.69 -2.23
N THR A 435 3.11 28.03 -0.95
CA THR A 435 2.68 27.08 0.09
C THR A 435 1.23 26.64 -0.12
N GLU A 436 0.36 27.59 -0.47
CA GLU A 436 -1.06 27.33 -0.76
C GLU A 436 -1.22 26.40 -1.97
N VAL A 437 -0.59 26.75 -3.10
CA VAL A 437 -0.79 26.03 -4.37
C VAL A 437 -0.14 24.65 -4.41
N SER A 438 0.96 24.45 -3.67
CA SER A 438 1.67 23.18 -3.61
C SER A 438 1.26 22.29 -2.44
N GLY A 439 0.70 22.88 -1.38
CA GLY A 439 0.51 22.21 -0.10
C GLY A 439 1.81 21.88 0.66
N LEU A 440 2.97 22.38 0.20
CA LEU A 440 4.29 22.16 0.77
C LEU A 440 4.85 23.43 1.42
N THR A 441 5.61 23.25 2.50
CA THR A 441 6.39 24.35 3.11
C THR A 441 7.50 24.83 2.17
N LEU A 442 7.95 26.07 2.35
CA LEU A 442 9.08 26.63 1.59
C LEU A 442 10.35 25.77 1.63
N THR A 443 10.67 25.13 2.76
CA THR A 443 11.84 24.25 2.88
C THR A 443 11.78 23.09 1.88
N HIS A 444 10.65 22.39 1.82
CA HIS A 444 10.43 21.30 0.87
C HIS A 444 10.43 21.78 -0.58
N LEU A 445 9.83 22.94 -0.86
CA LEU A 445 9.85 23.53 -2.19
C LEU A 445 11.27 23.87 -2.67
N ARG A 446 12.12 24.39 -1.78
CA ARG A 446 13.53 24.65 -2.07
C ARG A 446 14.31 23.36 -2.30
N THR A 447 14.01 22.30 -1.55
CA THR A 447 14.55 20.96 -1.82
C THR A 447 14.17 20.49 -3.22
N LEU A 448 12.89 20.59 -3.60
CA LEU A 448 12.42 20.24 -4.93
C LEU A 448 13.11 21.07 -6.02
N TYR A 449 13.31 22.36 -5.79
CA TYR A 449 13.96 23.27 -6.74
C TYR A 449 15.38 22.83 -7.12
N ARG A 450 16.12 22.31 -6.14
CA ARG A 450 17.46 21.74 -6.36
C ARG A 450 17.43 20.30 -6.87
N SER A 451 16.29 19.63 -6.76
CA SER A 451 16.13 18.23 -7.15
C SER A 451 15.81 18.09 -8.63
N ALA A 452 16.28 16.99 -9.22
CA ALA A 452 15.91 16.62 -10.58
C ALA A 452 14.53 15.94 -10.61
N LEU A 453 13.75 16.18 -11.66
CA LEU A 453 12.63 15.29 -11.98
C LEU A 453 13.18 13.90 -12.30
N VAL A 454 12.55 12.85 -11.79
CA VAL A 454 13.02 11.48 -12.00
C VAL A 454 12.87 11.08 -13.47
N ASP A 455 13.99 10.71 -14.09
CA ASP A 455 14.00 9.98 -15.36
C ASP A 455 13.95 8.47 -15.08
N PHE A 456 12.76 7.90 -15.23
CA PHE A 456 12.55 6.48 -15.01
C PHE A 456 13.27 5.57 -16.02
N ALA A 457 13.66 6.09 -17.19
CA ALA A 457 14.41 5.34 -18.19
C ALA A 457 15.90 5.25 -17.83
N ALA A 458 16.45 6.27 -17.17
CA ALA A 458 17.86 6.32 -16.77
C ALA A 458 18.21 5.31 -15.66
N GLY A 459 17.29 5.07 -14.71
CA GLY A 459 17.49 4.08 -13.64
C GLY A 459 18.61 4.44 -12.66
N ASP A 460 18.98 5.71 -12.56
CA ASP A 460 20.08 6.24 -11.76
C ASP A 460 19.67 6.55 -10.31
N THR A 461 18.43 7.01 -10.11
CA THR A 461 17.82 7.28 -8.80
C THR A 461 17.31 6.03 -8.10
N VAL A 462 17.20 6.07 -6.77
CA VAL A 462 16.57 5.00 -5.98
C VAL A 462 15.10 4.85 -6.41
N MET A 463 14.40 5.96 -6.62
CA MET A 463 13.01 5.96 -7.07
C MET A 463 12.85 5.26 -8.43
N ALA A 464 13.74 5.51 -9.39
CA ALA A 464 13.72 4.83 -10.68
C ALA A 464 14.07 3.33 -10.55
N LYS A 465 15.04 2.96 -9.71
CA LYS A 465 15.42 1.56 -9.45
C LYS A 465 14.28 0.76 -8.79
N VAL A 466 13.57 1.37 -7.84
CA VAL A 466 12.38 0.78 -7.20
C VAL A 466 11.32 0.46 -8.26
N ARG A 467 11.00 1.43 -9.14
CA ARG A 467 10.04 1.23 -10.23
C ARG A 467 10.51 0.21 -11.27
N ALA A 468 11.78 0.25 -11.66
CA ALA A 468 12.32 -0.62 -12.70
C ALA A 468 12.30 -2.10 -12.29
N GLY A 469 12.58 -2.37 -11.01
CA GLY A 469 12.56 -3.71 -10.45
C GLY A 469 11.18 -4.22 -10.05
N ASP A 470 10.14 -3.41 -10.26
CA ASP A 470 8.77 -3.78 -9.94
C ASP A 470 8.28 -4.96 -10.78
N PRO A 471 7.83 -6.07 -10.16
CA PRO A 471 7.34 -7.23 -10.89
C PRO A 471 5.98 -6.98 -11.57
N HIS A 472 5.25 -5.92 -11.19
CA HIS A 472 3.91 -5.60 -11.68
C HIS A 472 3.92 -4.30 -12.50
N LYS A 473 4.50 -4.36 -13.68
CA LYS A 473 4.56 -3.25 -14.65
C LYS A 473 3.96 -3.67 -15.99
N SER A 474 3.30 -2.74 -16.69
CA SER A 474 2.80 -2.93 -18.05
C SER A 474 3.07 -1.69 -18.90
N GLN A 475 3.17 -1.87 -20.21
CA GLN A 475 3.21 -0.75 -21.16
C GLN A 475 1.80 -0.41 -21.59
N VAL A 476 1.49 0.89 -21.63
CA VAL A 476 0.21 1.40 -22.12
C VAL A 476 0.45 2.29 -23.32
N HIS A 477 -0.52 2.33 -24.24
CA HIS A 477 -0.52 3.31 -25.30
C HIS A 477 -0.91 4.67 -24.73
N THR A 478 -0.11 5.68 -25.01
CA THR A 478 -0.39 7.08 -24.70
C THR A 478 0.03 7.96 -25.87
N VAL A 479 -0.07 9.28 -25.72
CA VAL A 479 0.38 10.26 -26.69
C VAL A 479 1.57 11.01 -26.13
N ASP A 480 2.66 11.10 -26.91
CA ASP A 480 3.81 11.90 -26.54
C ASP A 480 3.42 13.39 -26.53
N PRO A 481 3.56 14.10 -25.40
CA PRO A 481 3.06 15.47 -25.28
C PRO A 481 3.82 16.51 -26.12
N LYS A 482 4.99 16.17 -26.66
CA LYS A 482 5.79 17.07 -27.51
C LYS A 482 5.49 16.89 -28.99
N SER A 483 5.27 15.65 -29.42
CA SER A 483 5.10 15.27 -30.82
C SER A 483 3.65 14.98 -31.20
N GLY A 484 2.77 14.74 -30.23
CA GLY A 484 1.38 14.36 -30.46
C GLY A 484 1.21 12.96 -31.07
N LEU A 485 2.29 12.16 -31.14
CA LEU A 485 2.27 10.82 -31.72
C LEU A 485 1.99 9.74 -30.67
N PRO A 486 1.39 8.60 -31.07
CA PRO A 486 1.26 7.45 -30.18
C PRO A 486 2.63 6.98 -29.68
N THR A 487 2.76 6.78 -28.38
CA THR A 487 3.95 6.24 -27.72
C THR A 487 3.56 5.22 -26.66
N LEU A 488 4.53 4.44 -26.19
CA LEU A 488 4.35 3.51 -25.09
C LEU A 488 4.94 4.10 -23.82
N GLU A 489 4.09 4.30 -22.81
CA GLU A 489 4.52 4.68 -21.47
C GLU A 489 4.46 3.43 -20.59
N LEU A 490 5.57 3.12 -19.93
CA LEU A 490 5.58 2.05 -18.93
C LEU A 490 4.82 2.56 -17.72
N ILE A 491 3.62 2.07 -17.43
CA ILE A 491 2.94 2.37 -16.17
C ILE A 491 3.22 1.23 -15.19
N SER A 492 3.46 1.59 -13.94
CA SER A 492 3.59 0.63 -12.86
C SER A 492 2.32 0.67 -12.04
N GLY A 493 1.74 -0.49 -11.78
CA GLY A 493 0.49 -0.64 -11.03
C GLY A 493 0.25 -2.12 -10.81
N ARG A 494 -0.17 -2.46 -9.59
CA ARG A 494 -0.50 -3.84 -9.24
C ARG A 494 -1.95 -4.07 -9.58
#